data_AF-A0A3N6MZP2-F1
#
_entry.id   AF-A0A3N6MZP2-F1
#
_cell.length_a   1.000
_cell.length_b   1.000
_cell.length_c   1.000
_cell.angle_alpha   90.00
_cell.angle_beta   90.00
_cell.angle_gamma   90.00
#
_symmetry.space_group_name_H-M   'P 1'
#
loop_
_entity.id
_entity.type
_entity.pdbx_description
1 polymer ?
#
loop_
_entity_poly.entity_id
_entity_poly.type
_entity_poly.pdbx_seq_one_letter_code
_entity_poly.pdbx_strand_id
1 'polypeptide(L)'
;MMATTHVFAGLAVVAPVAYAAPEFATPLAVGAILGGFAPDVDLVLEHRRALHFPVVGAVVAVPAVALATLLPTTATAALAAFAVVAWLHAASDAIGGGPEMDPWNDRTDRAVYDHVNGRWIRPRRWVRYDGAPEDAALAVALAVPALIVFDGWVQGLVVGGIVLSLVYALLRRRLIAWTPDWLE
;
A
#
# COMPACT_ATOMS: atom_id res chain seq x y z
N MET A 1 5.48 2.81 3.70
CA MET A 1 6.47 1.81 3.20
C MET A 1 6.56 2.00 1.69
N MET A 2 7.37 1.26 0.92
CA MET A 2 7.34 1.41 -0.54
C MET A 2 5.91 1.23 -1.07
N ALA A 3 5.52 2.03 -2.07
CA ALA A 3 4.25 1.90 -2.77
C ALA A 3 4.01 0.45 -3.26
N THR A 4 5.07 -0.21 -3.74
CA THR A 4 5.03 -1.62 -4.14
C THR A 4 4.77 -2.57 -2.96
N THR A 5 5.31 -2.30 -1.77
CA THR A 5 5.00 -3.05 -0.55
C THR A 5 3.50 -2.99 -0.25
N HIS A 6 2.88 -1.81 -0.37
CA HIS A 6 1.44 -1.65 -0.15
C HIS A 6 0.60 -2.40 -1.20
N VAL A 7 1.02 -2.38 -2.47
CA VAL A 7 0.38 -3.18 -3.53
C VAL A 7 0.49 -4.67 -3.27
N PHE A 8 1.66 -5.17 -2.86
CA PHE A 8 1.86 -6.59 -2.54
C PHE A 8 1.07 -7.01 -1.30
N ALA A 9 1.01 -6.16 -0.26
CA ALA A 9 0.12 -6.38 0.87
C ALA A 9 -1.34 -6.53 0.42
N GLY A 10 -1.78 -5.66 -0.49
CA GLY A 10 -3.12 -5.71 -1.05
C GLY A 10 -3.41 -6.98 -1.82
N LEU A 11 -2.52 -7.36 -2.74
CA LEU A 11 -2.64 -8.60 -3.50
C LEU A 11 -2.62 -9.84 -2.58
N ALA A 12 -1.79 -9.84 -1.54
CA ALA A 12 -1.76 -10.90 -0.54
C ALA A 12 -3.08 -11.02 0.23
N VAL A 13 -3.72 -9.89 0.57
CA VAL A 13 -5.02 -9.87 1.26
C VAL A 13 -6.14 -10.45 0.40
N VAL A 14 -6.15 -10.15 -0.91
CA VAL A 14 -7.20 -10.65 -1.81
C VAL A 14 -6.92 -12.05 -2.37
N ALA A 15 -5.68 -12.54 -2.28
CA ALA A 15 -5.29 -13.84 -2.82
C ALA A 15 -6.14 -15.03 -2.29
N PRO A 16 -6.47 -15.16 -0.99
CA PRO A 16 -7.35 -16.23 -0.52
C PRO A 16 -8.75 -16.21 -1.15
N VAL A 17 -9.30 -15.02 -1.38
CA VAL A 17 -10.62 -14.85 -2.00
C VAL A 17 -10.55 -15.18 -3.48
N ALA A 18 -9.52 -14.69 -4.18
CA ALA A 18 -9.29 -15.01 -5.59
C ALA A 18 -9.04 -16.50 -5.82
N TYR A 19 -8.36 -17.18 -4.88
CA TYR A 19 -8.18 -18.63 -4.93
C TYR A 19 -9.50 -19.40 -4.74
N ALA A 20 -10.35 -18.95 -3.82
CA ALA A 20 -11.64 -19.59 -3.53
C ALA A 20 -12.73 -19.27 -4.58
N ALA A 21 -12.66 -18.10 -5.22
CA ALA A 21 -13.61 -17.64 -6.24
C ALA A 21 -12.86 -17.04 -7.44
N PRO A 22 -12.28 -17.88 -8.33
CA PRO A 22 -11.41 -17.45 -9.43
C PRO A 22 -12.07 -16.49 -10.43
N GLU A 23 -13.39 -16.52 -10.57
CA GLU A 23 -14.17 -15.59 -11.40
C GLU A 23 -13.98 -14.11 -10.99
N PHE A 24 -13.59 -13.86 -9.74
CA PHE A 24 -13.29 -12.52 -9.22
C PHE A 24 -11.79 -12.22 -9.13
N ALA A 25 -10.89 -13.11 -9.56
CA ALA A 25 -9.44 -12.90 -9.43
C ALA A 25 -8.98 -11.58 -10.08
N THR A 26 -9.36 -11.33 -11.34
CA THR A 26 -9.03 -10.10 -12.06
C THR A 26 -9.57 -8.83 -11.38
N PRO A 27 -10.89 -8.69 -11.08
CA PRO A 27 -11.38 -7.48 -10.42
C PRO A 27 -10.78 -7.27 -9.03
N LEU A 28 -10.56 -8.33 -8.25
CA LEU A 28 -9.87 -8.24 -6.96
C LEU A 28 -8.44 -7.73 -7.12
N ALA A 29 -7.67 -8.27 -8.07
CA ALA A 29 -6.30 -7.85 -8.34
C ALA A 29 -6.24 -6.38 -8.79
N VAL A 30 -7.10 -5.97 -9.73
CA VAL A 30 -7.17 -4.58 -10.20
C VAL A 30 -7.52 -3.63 -9.04
N GLY A 31 -8.55 -3.97 -8.26
CA GLY A 31 -8.94 -3.18 -7.09
C GLY A 31 -7.82 -3.07 -6.07
N ALA A 32 -7.16 -4.18 -5.74
CA ALA A 32 -6.04 -4.21 -4.80
C ALA A 32 -4.84 -3.38 -5.29
N ILE A 33 -4.46 -3.48 -6.56
CA ILE A 33 -3.37 -2.68 -7.14
C ILE A 33 -3.69 -1.19 -7.08
N LEU A 34 -4.88 -0.80 -7.53
CA LEU A 34 -5.31 0.60 -7.51
C LEU A 34 -5.43 1.13 -6.08
N GLY A 35 -5.98 0.35 -5.15
CA GLY A 35 -6.10 0.73 -3.73
C GLY A 35 -4.73 0.82 -3.06
N GLY A 36 -3.78 -0.03 -3.47
CA GLY A 36 -2.40 0.00 -2.98
C GLY A 36 -1.64 1.24 -3.42
N PHE A 37 -1.97 1.84 -4.56
CA PHE A 37 -1.34 3.08 -5.03
C PHE A 37 -2.09 4.36 -4.66
N ALA A 38 -3.42 4.29 -4.52
CA ALA A 38 -4.26 5.48 -4.45
C ALA A 38 -3.90 6.47 -3.32
N PRO A 39 -3.59 6.04 -2.08
CA PRO A 39 -3.19 6.98 -1.02
C PRO A 39 -1.93 7.78 -1.38
N ASP A 40 -0.91 7.14 -1.96
CA ASP A 40 0.38 7.77 -2.31
C ASP A 40 0.30 8.83 -3.41
N VAL A 41 -0.83 8.94 -4.11
CA VAL A 41 -1.06 10.05 -5.08
C VAL A 41 -1.00 11.41 -4.38
N ASP A 42 -1.12 11.45 -3.04
CA ASP A 42 -0.93 12.67 -2.25
C ASP A 42 0.52 13.09 -2.00
N LEU A 43 1.52 12.40 -2.58
CA LEU A 43 2.93 12.77 -2.45
C LEU A 43 3.24 14.22 -2.89
N VAL A 44 2.49 14.73 -3.87
CA VAL A 44 2.61 16.12 -4.36
C VAL A 44 1.72 17.12 -3.60
N LEU A 45 0.99 16.65 -2.59
CA LEU A 45 0.15 17.44 -1.69
C LEU A 45 0.75 17.38 -0.27
N GLU A 46 -0.08 17.24 0.76
CA GLU A 46 0.37 16.91 2.11
C GLU A 46 0.38 15.39 2.28
N HIS A 47 1.52 14.78 1.97
CA HIS A 47 1.69 13.33 1.96
C HIS A 47 1.32 12.69 3.31
N ARG A 48 0.61 11.57 3.25
CA ARG A 48 0.08 10.84 4.42
C ARG A 48 -0.92 11.62 5.27
N ARG A 49 -1.52 12.64 4.68
CA ARG A 49 -2.66 13.37 5.25
C ARG A 49 -3.75 13.62 4.23
N ALA A 50 -3.47 14.01 3.00
CA ALA A 50 -4.54 14.40 2.09
C ALA A 50 -5.38 13.22 1.58
N LEU A 51 -4.77 12.07 1.28
CA LEU A 51 -5.47 10.87 0.77
C LEU A 51 -5.31 9.63 1.66
N HIS A 52 -4.55 9.74 2.75
CA HIS A 52 -4.36 8.64 3.70
C HIS A 52 -5.38 8.72 4.84
N PHE A 53 -6.29 7.74 4.87
CA PHE A 53 -7.36 7.66 5.86
C PHE A 53 -7.24 6.40 6.74
N PRO A 54 -6.30 6.34 7.69
CA PRO A 54 -6.00 5.13 8.48
C PRO A 54 -7.15 4.67 9.38
N VAL A 55 -8.01 5.62 9.82
CA VAL A 55 -9.17 5.34 10.67
C VAL A 55 -10.46 5.40 9.85
N VAL A 56 -10.69 6.51 9.15
CA VAL A 56 -11.91 6.74 8.36
C VAL A 56 -12.04 5.74 7.21
N GLY A 57 -10.93 5.27 6.63
CA GLY A 57 -10.95 4.27 5.56
C GLY A 57 -11.67 2.97 5.95
N ALA A 58 -11.59 2.54 7.21
CA ALA A 58 -12.30 1.36 7.70
C ALA A 58 -13.82 1.50 7.58
N VAL A 59 -14.34 2.71 7.82
CA VAL A 59 -15.78 3.03 7.72
C VAL A 59 -16.28 2.88 6.27
N VAL A 60 -15.41 3.03 5.27
CA VAL A 60 -15.72 2.80 3.86
C VAL A 60 -15.48 1.34 3.45
N ALA A 61 -14.37 0.76 3.90
CA ALA A 61 -13.98 -0.61 3.56
C ALA A 61 -14.98 -1.64 4.07
N VAL A 62 -15.48 -1.52 5.30
CA VAL A 62 -16.43 -2.49 5.89
C VAL A 62 -17.75 -2.58 5.08
N PRO A 63 -18.45 -1.46 4.79
CA PRO A 63 -19.63 -1.49 3.91
C PRO A 63 -19.32 -1.99 2.50
N ALA A 64 -18.16 -1.68 1.93
CA ALA A 64 -17.78 -2.16 0.60
C ALA A 64 -17.64 -3.68 0.58
N VAL A 65 -17.02 -4.28 1.61
CA VAL A 65 -16.97 -5.73 1.79
C VAL A 65 -18.37 -6.31 1.96
N ALA A 66 -19.20 -5.73 2.82
CA ALA A 66 -20.58 -6.19 3.01
C ALA A 66 -21.38 -6.18 1.70
N LEU A 67 -21.24 -5.11 0.90
CA LEU A 67 -21.86 -5.00 -0.41
C LEU A 67 -21.38 -6.10 -1.37
N ALA A 68 -20.06 -6.36 -1.42
CA ALA A 68 -19.51 -7.43 -2.24
C ALA A 68 -19.98 -8.82 -1.82
N THR A 69 -20.22 -9.05 -0.53
CA THR A 69 -20.77 -10.33 -0.04
C THR A 69 -22.26 -10.51 -0.34
N LEU A 70 -23.05 -9.43 -0.28
CA LEU A 70 -24.50 -9.48 -0.54
C LEU A 70 -24.83 -9.48 -2.04
N LEU A 71 -24.00 -8.80 -2.84
CA LEU A 71 -24.17 -8.62 -4.28
C LEU A 71 -22.84 -8.91 -4.99
N PRO A 72 -22.41 -10.18 -5.09
CA PRO A 72 -21.12 -10.54 -5.67
C PRO A 72 -21.11 -10.32 -7.18
N THR A 73 -20.46 -9.23 -7.60
CA THR A 73 -20.28 -8.85 -9.01
C THR A 73 -18.83 -8.39 -9.21
N THR A 74 -18.37 -8.34 -10.46
CA THR A 74 -17.06 -7.78 -10.82
C THR A 74 -16.84 -6.40 -10.20
N ALA A 75 -17.85 -5.53 -10.23
CA ALA A 75 -17.74 -4.16 -9.75
C ALA A 75 -17.63 -4.08 -8.22
N THR A 76 -18.48 -4.83 -7.51
CA THR A 76 -18.49 -4.83 -6.03
C THR A 76 -17.22 -5.49 -5.48
N ALA A 77 -16.71 -6.55 -6.11
CA ALA A 77 -15.44 -7.18 -5.76
C ALA A 77 -14.25 -6.22 -5.93
N ALA A 78 -14.16 -5.53 -7.08
CA ALA A 78 -13.10 -4.55 -7.33
C ALA A 78 -13.17 -3.36 -6.36
N LEU A 79 -14.38 -2.84 -6.10
CA LEU A 79 -14.61 -1.75 -5.16
C LEU A 79 -14.21 -2.13 -3.73
N ALA A 80 -14.60 -3.32 -3.28
CA ALA A 80 -14.24 -3.82 -1.96
C ALA A 80 -12.72 -3.99 -1.82
N ALA A 81 -12.07 -4.61 -2.81
CA ALA A 81 -10.62 -4.74 -2.83
C ALA A 81 -9.92 -3.38 -2.79
N PHE A 82 -10.36 -2.42 -3.62
CA PHE A 82 -9.83 -1.06 -3.61
C PHE A 82 -9.95 -0.40 -2.24
N ALA A 83 -11.14 -0.40 -1.65
CA ALA A 83 -11.40 0.27 -0.39
C ALA A 83 -10.61 -0.36 0.77
N VAL A 84 -10.57 -1.70 0.83
CA VAL A 84 -9.81 -2.44 1.85
C VAL A 84 -8.31 -2.16 1.72
N VAL A 85 -7.76 -2.22 0.51
CA VAL A 85 -6.31 -2.06 0.33
C VAL A 85 -5.89 -0.59 0.52
N ALA A 86 -6.68 0.38 0.08
CA ALA A 86 -6.41 1.80 0.35
C ALA A 86 -6.42 2.10 1.86
N TRP A 87 -7.39 1.52 2.59
CA TRP A 87 -7.40 1.62 4.05
C TRP A 87 -6.18 0.93 4.68
N LEU A 88 -5.87 -0.30 4.26
CA LEU A 88 -4.75 -1.07 4.78
C LEU A 88 -3.42 -0.36 4.54
N HIS A 89 -3.23 0.23 3.35
CA HIS A 89 -2.09 1.08 3.02
C HIS A 89 -1.94 2.17 4.08
N ALA A 90 -2.93 3.05 4.21
CA ALA A 90 -2.87 4.17 5.14
C ALA A 90 -2.67 3.74 6.61
N ALA A 91 -3.35 2.65 7.03
CA ALA A 91 -3.18 2.10 8.37
C ALA A 91 -1.76 1.54 8.60
N SER A 92 -1.19 0.91 7.57
CA SER A 92 0.14 0.30 7.64
C SER A 92 1.29 1.32 7.64
N ASP A 93 1.07 2.57 7.23
CA ASP A 93 2.12 3.60 7.40
C ASP A 93 2.49 3.88 8.86
N ALA A 94 1.57 3.61 9.79
CA ALA A 94 1.86 3.70 11.21
C ALA A 94 2.94 2.70 11.67
N ILE A 95 3.19 1.61 10.94
CA ILE A 95 4.26 0.65 11.27
C ILE A 95 5.62 0.99 10.60
N GLY A 96 5.63 1.93 9.65
CA GLY A 96 6.83 2.40 8.95
C GLY A 96 7.53 3.59 9.61
N GLY A 97 8.40 4.24 8.84
CA GLY A 97 8.99 5.54 9.14
C GLY A 97 8.08 6.72 8.74
N GLY A 98 8.59 7.95 8.83
CA GLY A 98 7.81 9.14 8.49
C GLY A 98 7.63 9.41 6.98
N PRO A 99 6.83 10.43 6.61
CA PRO A 99 6.53 10.81 5.22
C PRO A 99 7.65 11.62 4.56
N GLU A 100 8.72 11.97 5.28
CA GLU A 100 9.80 12.79 4.76
C GLU A 100 10.55 12.11 3.61
N MET A 101 11.25 12.90 2.79
CA MET A 101 12.10 12.36 1.72
C MET A 101 13.33 11.62 2.26
N ASP A 102 13.84 12.04 3.42
CA ASP A 102 14.97 11.46 4.17
C ASP A 102 14.56 10.76 5.49
N PRO A 103 13.62 9.80 5.45
CA PRO A 103 12.97 9.25 6.65
C PRO A 103 13.91 8.50 7.60
N TRP A 104 15.16 8.21 7.20
CA TRP A 104 16.19 7.62 8.04
C TRP A 104 16.88 8.61 8.99
N ASN A 105 16.58 9.90 8.90
CA ASN A 105 17.11 10.92 9.80
C ASN A 105 16.19 11.18 11.00
N ASP A 106 15.02 10.54 11.06
CA ASP A 106 14.09 10.55 12.20
C ASP A 106 13.73 11.96 12.71
N ARG A 107 13.59 12.91 11.77
CA ARG A 107 13.38 14.34 12.06
C ARG A 107 12.04 14.62 12.71
N THR A 108 11.01 13.86 12.37
CA THR A 108 9.68 14.01 12.97
C THR A 108 9.12 12.69 13.51
N ASP A 109 8.16 12.85 14.42
CA ASP A 109 7.34 11.80 15.02
C ASP A 109 5.99 11.66 14.29
N ARG A 110 5.97 11.84 12.97
CA ARG A 110 4.76 11.79 12.13
C ARG A 110 4.81 10.58 11.22
N ALA A 111 3.83 9.68 11.30
CA ALA A 111 3.69 8.54 10.38
C ALA A 111 2.56 8.77 9.38
N VAL A 112 1.34 8.96 9.87
CA VAL A 112 0.12 9.16 9.08
C VAL A 112 -0.89 9.96 9.91
N TYR A 113 -1.69 10.80 9.27
CA TYR A 113 -2.61 11.70 9.95
C TYR A 113 -3.95 11.02 10.31
N ASP A 114 -4.33 11.12 11.57
CA ASP A 114 -5.64 10.68 12.07
C ASP A 114 -6.61 11.86 12.02
N HIS A 115 -7.49 11.84 11.02
CA HIS A 115 -8.53 12.85 10.80
C HIS A 115 -9.63 12.85 11.86
N VAL A 116 -9.83 11.74 12.58
CA VAL A 116 -10.85 11.65 13.63
C VAL A 116 -10.38 12.39 14.87
N ASN A 117 -9.11 12.20 15.26
CA ASN A 117 -8.53 12.82 16.44
C ASN A 117 -7.75 14.11 16.15
N GLY A 118 -7.64 14.51 14.88
CA GLY A 118 -6.95 15.74 14.46
C GLY A 118 -5.46 15.74 14.79
N ARG A 119 -4.78 14.59 14.71
CA ARG A 119 -3.38 14.45 15.13
C ARG A 119 -2.60 13.47 14.27
N TRP A 120 -1.28 13.63 14.24
CA TRP A 120 -0.39 12.65 13.64
C TRP A 120 -0.23 11.43 14.54
N ILE A 121 -0.31 10.24 13.94
CA ILE A 121 0.08 8.98 14.58
C ILE A 121 1.62 8.90 14.54
N ARG A 122 2.24 8.48 15.65
CA ARG A 122 3.69 8.31 15.71
C ARG A 122 4.16 7.07 14.92
N PRO A 123 5.31 7.15 14.22
CA PRO A 123 5.85 6.01 13.49
C PRO A 123 6.35 4.95 14.48
N ARG A 124 5.95 3.68 14.29
CA ARG A 124 6.46 2.58 15.10
C ARG A 124 7.83 2.08 14.64
N ARG A 125 8.21 2.36 13.38
CA ARG A 125 9.51 2.02 12.79
C ARG A 125 9.85 0.52 12.88
N TRP A 126 8.84 -0.35 12.77
CA TRP A 126 9.07 -1.79 12.61
C TRP A 126 9.75 -2.05 11.26
N VAL A 127 9.33 -1.32 10.24
CA VAL A 127 10.09 -1.05 9.02
C VAL A 127 10.71 0.32 9.19
N ARG A 128 12.05 0.43 9.23
CA ARG A 128 12.73 1.68 9.62
C ARG A 128 12.37 2.85 8.70
N TYR A 129 12.32 2.58 7.41
CA TYR A 129 11.95 3.55 6.40
C TYR A 129 11.55 2.86 5.09
N ASP A 130 10.86 3.60 4.23
CA ASP A 130 10.53 3.21 2.87
C ASP A 130 11.79 2.90 2.04
N GLY A 131 11.92 1.68 1.55
CA GLY A 131 13.09 1.22 0.82
C GLY A 131 14.26 0.79 1.72
N ALA A 132 14.03 0.56 3.01
CA ALA A 132 14.98 -0.15 3.86
C ALA A 132 15.13 -1.62 3.44
N PRO A 133 16.24 -2.31 3.78
CA PRO A 133 16.42 -3.74 3.45
C PRO A 133 15.26 -4.63 3.94
N GLU A 134 14.73 -4.36 5.13
CA GLU A 134 13.58 -5.07 5.67
C GLU A 134 12.26 -4.75 4.96
N ASP A 135 12.10 -3.55 4.38
CA ASP A 135 10.95 -3.21 3.55
C ASP A 135 10.98 -4.01 2.24
N ALA A 136 12.15 -4.11 1.62
CA ALA A 136 12.36 -4.93 0.43
C ALA A 136 12.11 -6.43 0.72
N ALA A 137 12.59 -6.94 1.85
CA ALA A 137 12.31 -8.31 2.27
C ALA A 137 10.81 -8.55 2.51
N LEU A 138 10.13 -7.60 3.17
CA LEU A 138 8.69 -7.63 3.39
C LEU A 138 7.92 -7.61 2.07
N ALA A 139 8.30 -6.74 1.13
CA ALA A 139 7.71 -6.66 -0.21
C ALA A 139 7.79 -8.01 -0.94
N VAL A 140 8.98 -8.64 -0.97
CA VAL A 140 9.16 -9.96 -1.58
C VAL A 140 8.31 -11.03 -0.90
N ALA A 141 8.27 -11.04 0.44
CA ALA A 141 7.46 -12.00 1.18
C ALA A 141 5.95 -11.84 0.89
N LEU A 142 5.46 -10.60 0.86
CA LEU A 142 4.06 -10.28 0.54
C LEU A 142 3.71 -10.53 -0.93
N ALA A 143 4.68 -10.56 -1.83
CA ALA A 143 4.45 -10.91 -3.23
C ALA A 143 4.19 -12.41 -3.43
N VAL A 144 4.61 -13.28 -2.51
CA VAL A 144 4.52 -14.74 -2.67
C VAL A 144 3.07 -15.23 -2.88
N PRO A 145 2.06 -14.84 -2.08
CA PRO A 145 0.68 -15.26 -2.33
C PRO A 145 0.19 -14.85 -3.72
N ALA A 146 0.58 -13.66 -4.18
CA ALA A 146 0.19 -13.17 -5.48
C ALA A 146 0.80 -14.01 -6.63
N LEU A 147 2.06 -14.42 -6.50
CA LEU A 147 2.75 -15.29 -7.47
C LEU A 147 2.19 -16.72 -7.50
N ILE A 148 1.54 -17.16 -6.42
CA ILE A 148 0.91 -18.49 -6.35
C ILE A 148 -0.50 -18.46 -6.97
N VAL A 149 -1.26 -17.38 -6.73
CA VAL A 149 -2.69 -17.32 -7.05
C VAL A 149 -2.98 -16.66 -8.40
N PHE A 150 -2.25 -15.61 -8.76
CA PHE A 150 -2.50 -14.86 -9.99
C PHE A 150 -1.52 -15.24 -11.09
N ASP A 151 -2.01 -15.23 -12.33
CA ASP A 151 -1.23 -15.54 -13.53
C ASP A 151 -1.25 -14.37 -14.53
N GLY A 152 -0.67 -14.60 -15.71
CA GLY A 152 -0.70 -13.66 -16.83
C GLY A 152 -0.11 -12.29 -16.51
N TRP A 153 -0.87 -11.23 -16.78
CA TRP A 153 -0.40 -9.85 -16.63
C TRP A 153 -0.17 -9.47 -15.16
N VAL A 154 -0.94 -10.01 -14.21
CA VAL A 154 -0.78 -9.72 -12.78
C VAL A 154 0.54 -10.31 -12.29
N GLN A 155 0.85 -11.56 -12.65
CA GLN A 155 2.13 -12.18 -12.32
C GLN A 155 3.30 -11.37 -12.90
N GLY A 156 3.19 -10.90 -14.14
CA GLY A 156 4.19 -10.04 -14.77
C GLY A 156 4.42 -8.74 -14.00
N LEU A 157 3.34 -8.08 -13.56
CA LEU A 157 3.44 -6.87 -12.72
C LEU A 157 4.08 -7.17 -11.35
N VAL A 158 3.76 -8.30 -10.72
CA VAL A 158 4.36 -8.68 -9.44
C VAL A 158 5.86 -8.91 -9.58
N VAL A 159 6.28 -9.66 -10.59
CA VAL A 159 7.71 -9.89 -10.87
C VAL A 159 8.43 -8.57 -11.17
N GLY A 160 7.84 -7.72 -12.02
CA GLY A 160 8.38 -6.39 -12.32
C GLY A 160 8.47 -5.50 -11.09
N GLY A 161 7.44 -5.52 -10.25
CA GLY A 161 7.39 -4.77 -8.99
C GLY A 161 8.42 -5.25 -7.97
N ILE A 162 8.71 -6.55 -7.90
CA ILE A 162 9.79 -7.09 -7.06
C ILE A 162 11.14 -6.51 -7.51
N VAL A 163 11.42 -6.61 -8.81
CA VAL A 163 12.67 -6.05 -9.37
C VAL A 163 12.77 -4.56 -9.08
N LEU A 164 11.69 -3.81 -9.31
CA LEU A 164 11.62 -2.38 -9.01
C LEU A 164 11.88 -2.10 -7.53
N SER A 165 11.26 -2.84 -6.62
CA SER A 165 11.43 -2.70 -5.17
C SER A 165 12.87 -2.93 -4.73
N LEU A 166 13.53 -3.96 -5.28
CA LEU A 166 14.92 -4.29 -4.95
C LEU A 166 15.89 -3.22 -5.46
N VAL A 167 15.70 -2.76 -6.71
CA VAL A 167 16.50 -1.67 -7.31
C VAL A 167 16.29 -0.38 -6.52
N TYR A 168 15.03 -0.07 -6.20
CA TYR A 168 14.68 1.09 -5.42
C TYR A 168 15.33 1.08 -4.04
N ALA A 169 15.21 -0.03 -3.28
CA ALA A 169 15.82 -0.15 -1.96
C ALA A 169 17.35 -0.01 -2.02
N LEU A 170 17.99 -0.55 -3.05
CA LEU A 170 19.44 -0.40 -3.27
C LEU A 170 19.85 1.06 -3.51
N LEU A 171 19.00 1.82 -4.20
CA LEU A 171 19.29 3.20 -4.62
C LEU A 171 18.67 4.27 -3.72
N ARG A 172 17.74 3.92 -2.81
CA ARG A 172 16.87 4.85 -2.05
C ARG A 172 17.62 6.05 -1.49
N ARG A 173 18.75 5.82 -0.83
CA ARG A 173 19.55 6.90 -0.21
C ARG A 173 20.19 7.86 -1.21
N ARG A 174 20.49 7.39 -2.42
CA ARG A 174 21.07 8.21 -3.49
C ARG A 174 20.02 9.03 -4.23
N LEU A 175 18.77 8.56 -4.27
CA LEU A 175 17.67 9.24 -4.97
C LEU A 175 17.36 10.63 -4.40
N ILE A 176 17.68 10.88 -3.12
CA ILE A 176 17.51 12.21 -2.52
C ILE A 176 18.28 13.29 -3.25
N ALA A 177 19.50 12.98 -3.73
CA ALA A 177 20.30 13.95 -4.48
C ALA A 177 19.63 14.41 -5.80
N TRP A 178 18.57 13.75 -6.23
CA TRP A 178 17.79 14.06 -7.43
C TRP A 178 16.35 14.48 -7.11
N THR A 179 15.99 14.56 -5.83
CA THR A 179 14.65 14.98 -5.41
C THR A 179 14.57 16.50 -5.47
N PRO A 180 13.57 17.08 -6.17
CA PRO A 180 13.37 18.53 -6.19
C PRO A 180 13.15 19.12 -4.81
N ASP A 181 13.74 20.30 -4.56
CA ASP A 181 13.64 21.01 -3.27
C ASP A 181 12.18 21.35 -2.85
N TRP A 182 11.22 21.38 -3.78
CA TRP A 182 9.81 21.67 -3.48
C TRP A 182 9.04 20.46 -2.92
N LEU A 183 9.65 19.27 -2.89
CA LEU A 183 9.11 18.07 -2.23
C LEU A 183 9.58 17.94 -0.76
N GLU A 184 10.46 18.83 -0.28
CA GLU A 184 10.83 18.96 1.14
C GLU A 184 9.91 19.94 1.89
#